data_AF-A0A969DL90-F1
#
_entry.id   AF-A0A969DL90-F1
#
_cell.length_a   1.000
_cell.length_b   1.000
_cell.length_c   1.000
_cell.angle_alpha   90.00
_cell.angle_beta   90.00
_cell.angle_gamma   90.00
#
_symmetry.space_group_name_H-M   'P 1'
#
loop_
_entity.id
_entity.type
_entity.pdbx_description
1 polymer ?
#
loop_
_entity_poly.entity_id
_entity_poly.type
_entity_poly.pdbx_seq_one_letter_code
_entity_poly.pdbx_strand_id
1 'polypeptide(L)'
;MVEINAVFVYGTLKPGEAYYQKYCQPYVQQAIPAQVQGCLYHLPQGYPALTQGENWVQGSLLKLLPDTDLSIIDQFEGYDPAQPASQNEYQRLTRPVYSLAEACLGQAWAYVMADFRVALYGGILIPEGYWSRTLWTSISPLALMPPCPRNRVETDAIRLGQGCCSQGWWGLGDFRADLDRHLIGLRPQH
;
A
#
# COMPACT_ATOMS: atom_id res chain seq x y z
N MET A 1 -14.22 -15.08 9.33
CA MET A 1 -13.17 -14.13 8.89
C MET A 1 -13.68 -12.75 9.22
N VAL A 2 -12.89 -11.89 9.87
CA VAL A 2 -13.32 -10.50 10.11
C VAL A 2 -13.27 -9.79 8.77
N GLU A 3 -14.42 -9.33 8.29
CA GLU A 3 -14.52 -8.58 7.06
C GLU A 3 -14.00 -7.15 7.28
N ILE A 4 -13.06 -6.72 6.43
CA ILE A 4 -12.47 -5.39 6.52
C ILE A 4 -13.33 -4.44 5.69
N ASN A 5 -14.17 -3.66 6.38
CA ASN A 5 -15.03 -2.63 5.77
C ASN A 5 -14.39 -1.25 5.83
N ALA A 6 -13.08 -1.18 5.55
CA ALA A 6 -12.34 0.07 5.58
C ALA A 6 -11.25 0.09 4.50
N VAL A 7 -11.03 1.28 3.93
CA VAL A 7 -9.97 1.54 2.96
C VAL A 7 -9.18 2.78 3.39
N PHE A 8 -7.86 2.70 3.32
CA PHE A 8 -6.95 3.82 3.53
C PHE A 8 -6.58 4.43 2.18
N VAL A 9 -6.84 5.74 2.04
CA VAL A 9 -6.54 6.51 0.83
C VAL A 9 -5.55 7.62 1.17
N TYR A 10 -4.52 7.79 0.34
CA TYR A 10 -3.41 8.73 0.57
C TYR A 10 -3.20 9.71 -0.60
N GLY A 11 -3.96 9.54 -1.67
CA GLY A 11 -3.80 10.28 -2.93
C GLY A 11 -5.07 10.94 -3.40
N THR A 12 -5.34 10.84 -4.70
CA THR A 12 -6.46 11.52 -5.36
C THR A 12 -7.85 11.09 -4.89
N LEU A 13 -7.93 9.98 -4.16
CA LEU A 13 -9.15 9.47 -3.53
C LEU A 13 -9.37 9.97 -2.10
N LYS A 14 -8.49 10.78 -1.51
CA LYS A 14 -8.72 11.33 -0.15
C LYS A 14 -9.69 12.52 -0.17
N PRO A 15 -10.39 12.81 0.95
CA PRO A 15 -11.25 13.99 1.06
C PRO A 15 -10.53 15.28 0.63
N GLY A 16 -11.21 16.10 -0.18
CA GLY A 16 -10.67 17.34 -0.75
C GLY A 16 -9.93 17.17 -2.09
N GLU A 17 -9.69 15.93 -2.55
CA GLU A 17 -9.11 15.68 -3.87
C GLU A 17 -10.19 15.32 -4.92
N ALA A 18 -9.81 15.40 -6.19
CA ALA A 18 -10.75 15.44 -7.32
C ALA A 18 -11.65 14.21 -7.48
N TYR A 19 -11.22 13.02 -7.03
CA TYR A 19 -11.94 11.77 -7.28
C TYR A 19 -12.71 11.25 -6.06
N TYR A 20 -12.54 11.84 -4.87
CA TYR A 20 -13.21 11.40 -3.65
C TYR A 20 -14.74 11.39 -3.78
N GLN A 21 -15.32 12.48 -4.30
CA GLN A 21 -16.78 12.63 -4.39
C GLN A 21 -17.43 11.59 -5.30
N LYS A 22 -16.76 11.19 -6.38
CA LYS A 22 -17.30 10.25 -7.35
C LYS A 22 -17.10 8.79 -6.92
N TYR A 23 -15.91 8.45 -6.41
CA TYR A 23 -15.51 7.06 -6.20
C TYR A 23 -15.65 6.59 -4.75
N CYS A 24 -15.63 7.51 -3.78
CA CYS A 24 -15.61 7.14 -2.37
C CYS A 24 -16.86 7.64 -1.62
N GLN A 25 -17.18 8.93 -1.72
CA GLN A 25 -18.20 9.58 -0.89
C GLN A 25 -19.56 8.83 -0.79
N PRO A 26 -20.12 8.25 -1.87
CA PRO A 26 -21.39 7.52 -1.78
C PRO A 26 -21.36 6.29 -0.87
N TYR A 27 -20.17 5.75 -0.61
CA TYR A 27 -19.94 4.49 0.09
C TYR A 27 -19.33 4.68 1.48
N VAL A 28 -19.02 5.92 1.89
CA VAL A 28 -18.29 6.22 3.11
C VAL A 28 -19.24 6.62 4.25
N GLN A 29 -19.18 5.90 5.36
CA GLN A 29 -19.83 6.29 6.61
C GLN A 29 -19.03 7.37 7.36
N GLN A 30 -17.71 7.23 7.39
CA GLN A 30 -16.83 8.12 8.15
C GLN A 30 -15.46 8.20 7.49
N ALA A 31 -14.92 9.41 7.34
CA ALA A 31 -13.53 9.65 6.96
C ALA A 31 -12.74 10.16 8.17
N ILE A 32 -11.60 9.54 8.48
CA ILE A 32 -10.78 9.85 9.65
C ILE A 32 -9.35 10.13 9.18
N PRO A 33 -8.72 11.27 9.57
CA PRO A 33 -7.30 11.49 9.33
C PRO A 33 -6.47 10.37 9.95
N ALA A 34 -5.62 9.75 9.15
CA ALA A 34 -4.88 8.56 9.55
C ALA A 34 -3.55 8.47 8.80
N GLN A 35 -2.72 7.51 9.19
CA GLN A 35 -1.45 7.23 8.54
C GLN A 35 -1.15 5.73 8.51
N VAL A 36 -0.31 5.33 7.57
CA VAL A 36 0.24 3.97 7.42
C VAL A 36 1.75 4.06 7.27
N GLN A 37 2.45 2.96 7.55
CA GLN A 37 3.86 2.87 7.23
C GLN A 37 4.05 2.60 5.73
N GLY A 38 4.99 3.30 5.10
CA GLY A 38 5.35 3.13 3.70
C GLY A 38 6.21 4.27 3.17
N CYS A 39 6.37 4.30 1.86
CA CYS A 39 7.07 5.36 1.16
C CYS A 39 6.12 6.00 0.16
N LEU A 40 5.98 7.32 0.20
CA LEU A 40 5.11 8.05 -0.69
C LEU A 40 5.92 8.70 -1.82
N TYR A 41 5.46 8.57 -3.05
CA TYR A 41 6.09 9.15 -4.22
C TYR A 41 5.08 9.99 -5.00
N HIS A 42 5.55 11.05 -5.66
CA HIS A 42 4.84 11.67 -6.76
C HIS A 42 5.29 11.03 -8.08
N LEU A 43 4.34 10.57 -8.88
CA LEU A 43 4.62 10.10 -10.24
C LEU A 43 4.46 11.25 -11.24
N PRO A 44 5.36 11.41 -12.22
CA PRO A 44 5.27 12.46 -13.26
C PRO A 44 3.93 12.55 -13.99
N GLN A 45 3.15 11.47 -13.99
CA GLN A 45 1.80 11.39 -14.53
C GLN A 45 0.74 12.15 -13.70
N GLY A 46 1.11 12.70 -12.54
CA GLY A 46 0.25 13.58 -11.74
C GLY A 46 -0.57 12.90 -10.65
N TYR A 47 -0.12 11.74 -10.16
CA TYR A 47 -0.74 10.98 -9.08
C TYR A 47 0.32 10.34 -8.16
N PRO A 48 -0.02 9.99 -6.92
CA PRO A 48 0.94 9.43 -5.98
C PRO A 48 1.07 7.92 -6.09
N ALA A 49 2.18 7.38 -5.60
CA ALA A 49 2.34 5.95 -5.34
C ALA A 49 2.79 5.71 -3.90
N LEU A 50 2.20 4.70 -3.24
CA LEU A 50 2.65 4.18 -1.96
C LEU A 50 3.42 2.87 -2.20
N THR A 51 4.62 2.73 -1.63
CA THR A 51 5.35 1.46 -1.58
C THR A 51 5.62 1.03 -0.14
N GLN A 52 6.18 -0.17 0.04
CA GLN A 52 6.58 -0.66 1.35
C GLN A 52 7.76 0.15 1.92
N GLY A 53 7.71 0.40 3.22
CA GLY A 53 8.72 1.16 3.95
C GLY A 53 8.26 1.45 5.38
N GLU A 54 9.08 2.20 6.12
CA GLU A 54 8.89 2.45 7.54
C GLU A 54 8.52 3.91 7.86
N ASN A 55 8.57 4.81 6.86
CA ASN A 55 8.16 6.19 7.04
C ASN A 55 6.64 6.29 7.20
N TRP A 56 6.16 7.36 7.82
CA TRP A 56 4.74 7.63 7.90
C TRP A 56 4.21 8.24 6.61
N VAL A 57 3.12 7.66 6.10
CA VAL A 57 2.35 8.20 4.99
C VAL A 57 0.96 8.58 5.49
N GLN A 58 0.66 9.87 5.42
CA GLN A 58 -0.59 10.46 5.86
C GLN A 58 -1.65 10.39 4.78
N GLY A 59 -2.90 10.19 5.21
CA GLY A 59 -4.05 10.07 4.35
C GLY A 59 -5.34 10.08 5.14
N SER A 60 -6.30 9.27 4.72
CA SER A 60 -7.58 9.13 5.39
C SER A 60 -8.00 7.67 5.44
N LEU A 61 -8.38 7.23 6.63
CA LEU A 61 -9.10 5.98 6.84
C LEU A 61 -10.57 6.22 6.53
N LEU A 62 -11.07 5.60 5.48
CA LEU A 62 -12.47 5.61 5.09
C LEU A 62 -13.14 4.36 5.65
N LYS A 63 -14.06 4.53 6.60
CA LYS A 63 -14.97 3.48 7.04
C LYS A 63 -16.14 3.43 6.06
N LEU A 64 -16.36 2.27 5.47
CA LEU A 64 -17.32 2.06 4.40
C LEU A 64 -18.69 1.63 4.95
N LEU A 65 -19.75 1.80 4.17
CA LEU A 65 -21.05 1.19 4.42
C LEU A 65 -20.91 -0.35 4.45
N PRO A 66 -21.75 -1.08 5.20
CA PRO A 66 -21.76 -2.54 5.14
C PRO A 66 -21.95 -3.03 3.70
N ASP A 67 -21.33 -4.16 3.37
CA ASP A 67 -21.41 -4.81 2.05
C ASP A 67 -20.95 -3.93 0.87
N THR A 68 -20.15 -2.88 1.13
CA THR A 68 -19.59 -2.04 0.07
C THR A 68 -18.64 -2.85 -0.81
N ASP A 69 -18.97 -2.95 -2.09
CA ASP A 69 -18.09 -3.50 -3.10
C ASP A 69 -16.98 -2.49 -3.48
N LEU A 70 -15.74 -2.94 -3.41
CA LEU A 70 -14.55 -2.16 -3.77
C LEU A 70 -14.24 -2.19 -5.27
N SER A 71 -14.98 -2.93 -6.08
CA SER A 71 -14.73 -3.11 -7.52
C SER A 71 -14.59 -1.78 -8.29
N ILE A 72 -15.34 -0.75 -7.92
CA ILE A 72 -15.24 0.58 -8.53
C ILE A 72 -13.91 1.27 -8.23
N ILE A 73 -13.36 1.05 -7.04
CA ILE A 73 -12.04 1.57 -6.64
C ILE A 73 -10.95 0.69 -7.25
N ASP A 74 -11.13 -0.63 -7.27
CA ASP A 74 -10.22 -1.58 -7.92
C ASP A 74 -10.01 -1.23 -9.39
N GLN A 75 -11.09 -0.96 -10.12
CA GLN A 75 -11.03 -0.53 -11.51
C GLN A 75 -10.29 0.81 -11.67
N PHE A 76 -10.53 1.77 -10.77
CA PHE A 76 -9.84 3.06 -10.80
C PHE A 76 -8.34 2.93 -10.54
N GLU A 77 -7.95 2.05 -9.60
CA GLU A 77 -6.57 1.78 -9.21
C GLU A 77 -5.89 0.73 -10.11
N GLY A 78 -6.51 0.32 -11.22
CA GLY A 78 -5.93 -0.67 -12.13
C GLY A 78 -5.60 -2.01 -11.45
N TYR A 79 -6.41 -2.41 -10.47
CA TYR A 79 -6.30 -3.67 -9.74
C TYR A 79 -7.36 -4.66 -10.21
N ASP A 80 -6.92 -5.85 -10.60
CA ASP A 80 -7.78 -6.99 -10.88
C ASP A 80 -7.27 -8.21 -10.07
N PRO A 81 -8.09 -8.80 -9.17
CA PRO A 81 -7.69 -9.96 -8.39
C PRO A 81 -7.49 -11.22 -9.24
N ALA A 82 -8.02 -11.27 -10.47
CA ALA A 82 -7.83 -12.39 -11.39
C ALA A 82 -6.51 -12.27 -12.19
N GLN A 83 -5.86 -11.11 -12.18
CA GLN A 83 -4.61 -10.89 -12.90
C GLN A 83 -3.38 -11.18 -12.04
N PRO A 84 -2.26 -11.59 -12.66
CA PRO A 84 -0.98 -11.68 -11.96
C PRO A 84 -0.58 -10.33 -11.36
N ALA A 85 0.06 -10.37 -10.19
CA ALA A 85 0.41 -9.15 -9.46
C ALA A 85 1.34 -8.20 -10.26
N SER A 86 2.12 -8.73 -11.19
CA SER A 86 2.98 -7.95 -12.08
C SER A 86 2.20 -7.09 -13.09
N GLN A 87 0.96 -7.45 -13.41
CA GLN A 87 0.13 -6.76 -14.39
C GLN A 87 -0.65 -5.59 -13.76
N ASN A 88 -1.14 -5.74 -12.52
CA ASN A 88 -1.86 -4.65 -11.86
C ASN A 88 -0.96 -3.44 -11.62
N GLU A 89 -1.54 -2.25 -11.74
CA GLU A 89 -0.85 -1.01 -11.43
C GLU A 89 -0.58 -0.89 -9.94
N TYR A 90 -1.61 -1.14 -9.14
CA TYR A 90 -1.54 -1.27 -7.69
C TYR A 90 -1.95 -2.65 -7.23
N GLN A 91 -1.42 -3.08 -6.09
CA GLN A 91 -1.88 -4.24 -5.35
C GLN A 91 -2.76 -3.79 -4.19
N ARG A 92 -3.95 -4.40 -4.06
CA ARG A 92 -4.79 -4.19 -2.88
C ARG A 92 -4.31 -5.09 -1.75
N LEU A 93 -3.74 -4.48 -0.71
CA LEU A 93 -3.18 -5.15 0.45
C LEU A 93 -3.82 -4.65 1.74
N THR A 94 -3.96 -5.53 2.72
CA THR A 94 -4.34 -5.12 4.07
C THR A 94 -3.14 -4.48 4.77
N ARG A 95 -3.34 -3.32 5.40
CA ARG A 95 -2.31 -2.58 6.14
C ARG A 95 -2.81 -2.18 7.53
N PRO A 96 -1.94 -2.20 8.56
CA PRO A 96 -2.25 -1.58 9.83
C PRO A 96 -2.32 -0.06 9.63
N VAL A 97 -3.36 0.54 10.20
CA VAL A 97 -3.63 1.97 10.10
C VAL A 97 -3.56 2.59 11.49
N TYR A 98 -2.99 3.78 11.56
CA TYR A 98 -2.72 4.50 12.79
C TYR A 98 -3.34 5.90 12.74
N SER A 99 -3.65 6.46 13.90
CA SER A 99 -3.97 7.88 14.02
C SER A 99 -2.71 8.72 13.77
N LEU A 100 -2.86 10.04 13.59
CA LEU A 100 -1.72 10.97 13.51
C LEU A 100 -0.89 11.03 14.80
N ALA A 101 -1.45 10.57 15.92
CA ALA A 101 -0.75 10.39 17.20
C ALA A 101 -0.25 8.94 17.38
N GLU A 102 -0.14 8.18 16.28
CA GLU A 102 0.42 6.82 16.21
C GLU A 102 -0.35 5.74 16.99
N ALA A 103 -1.61 5.98 17.34
CA ALA A 103 -2.47 4.96 17.96
C ALA A 103 -3.02 3.98 16.90
N CYS A 104 -2.95 2.66 17.11
CA CYS A 104 -3.54 1.66 16.18
C CYS A 104 -5.05 1.90 16.07
N LEU A 105 -5.53 2.08 14.83
CA LEU A 105 -6.94 2.22 14.46
C LEU A 105 -7.53 0.93 13.88
N GLY A 106 -6.68 -0.07 13.62
CA GLY A 106 -7.06 -1.38 13.08
C GLY A 106 -6.38 -1.67 11.74
N GLN A 107 -7.04 -2.49 10.92
CA GLN A 107 -6.60 -2.88 9.59
C GLN A 107 -7.52 -2.25 8.54
N ALA A 108 -6.96 -1.84 7.40
CA ALA A 108 -7.73 -1.38 6.25
C ALA A 108 -7.09 -1.86 4.94
N TRP A 109 -7.88 -1.92 3.87
CA TRP A 109 -7.35 -2.08 2.52
C TRP A 109 -6.55 -0.84 2.10
N ALA A 110 -5.45 -1.03 1.42
CA ALA A 110 -4.68 0.05 0.79
C ALA A 110 -4.15 -0.42 -0.56
N TYR A 111 -4.06 0.51 -1.51
CA TYR A 111 -3.49 0.25 -2.82
C TYR A 111 -2.00 0.58 -2.80
N VAL A 112 -1.16 -0.40 -3.09
CA VAL A 112 0.31 -0.31 -2.96
C VAL A 112 0.95 -0.63 -4.29
N MET A 113 1.82 0.25 -4.76
CA MET A 113 2.59 0.06 -5.99
C MET A 113 3.87 -0.72 -5.71
N ALA A 114 4.25 -1.61 -6.64
CA ALA A 114 5.55 -2.29 -6.57
C ALA A 114 6.70 -1.31 -6.87
N ASP A 115 7.83 -1.45 -6.17
CA ASP A 115 8.94 -0.48 -6.31
C ASP A 115 9.51 -0.41 -7.73
N PHE A 116 9.54 -1.53 -8.46
CA PHE A 116 10.02 -1.53 -9.84
C PHE A 116 9.15 -0.65 -10.74
N ARG A 117 7.84 -0.55 -10.46
CA ARG A 117 6.90 0.27 -11.23
C ARG A 117 7.06 1.74 -10.88
N VAL A 118 7.30 2.09 -9.62
CA VAL A 118 7.67 3.46 -9.22
C VAL A 118 8.95 3.89 -9.92
N ALA A 119 9.98 3.04 -9.96
CA ALA A 119 11.22 3.32 -10.67
C ALA A 119 11.00 3.48 -12.18
N LEU A 120 10.19 2.59 -12.78
CA LEU A 120 9.82 2.65 -14.21
C LEU A 120 9.10 3.95 -14.58
N TYR A 121 8.24 4.45 -13.70
CA TYR A 121 7.49 5.68 -13.90
C TYR A 121 8.26 6.94 -13.51
N GLY A 122 9.47 6.82 -12.94
CA GLY A 122 10.27 7.96 -12.53
C GLY A 122 9.72 8.66 -11.28
N GLY A 123 9.19 7.89 -10.33
CA GLY A 123 8.61 8.42 -9.10
C GLY A 123 9.61 9.21 -8.26
N ILE A 124 9.17 10.35 -7.76
CA ILE A 124 9.94 11.27 -6.90
C ILE A 124 9.48 11.08 -5.47
N LEU A 125 10.38 10.71 -4.56
CA LEU A 125 10.05 10.50 -3.15
C LEU A 125 9.51 11.80 -2.52
N ILE A 126 8.47 11.66 -1.68
CA ILE A 126 7.93 12.72 -0.82
C ILE A 126 8.29 12.36 0.63
N PRO A 127 9.37 12.93 1.18
CA PRO A 127 9.83 12.61 2.54
C PRO A 127 8.82 12.92 3.62
N GLU A 128 8.00 13.96 3.42
CA GLU A 128 6.99 14.42 4.38
C GLU A 128 5.80 13.46 4.48
N GLY A 129 5.68 12.50 3.56
CA GLY A 129 4.64 11.49 3.60
C GLY A 129 3.22 12.02 3.38
N TYR A 130 3.06 13.25 2.89
CA TYR A 130 1.76 13.84 2.60
C TYR A 130 1.71 14.31 1.14
N TRP A 131 0.74 13.80 0.38
CA TRP A 131 0.54 14.20 -1.01
C TRP A 131 -0.68 15.11 -1.14
N SER A 132 -0.58 16.16 -1.95
CA SER A 132 -1.73 16.89 -2.48
C SER A 132 -1.42 17.41 -3.86
N ARG A 133 -2.40 17.32 -4.78
CA ARG A 133 -2.22 17.77 -6.16
C ARG A 133 -1.80 19.24 -6.24
N THR A 134 -2.44 20.10 -5.45
CA THR A 134 -2.20 21.55 -5.45
C THR A 134 -0.80 21.93 -4.97
N LEU A 135 -0.29 21.20 -3.97
CA LEU A 135 1.04 21.46 -3.42
C LEU A 135 2.13 21.04 -4.42
N TRP A 136 1.95 19.92 -5.10
CA TRP A 136 2.99 19.42 -6.01
C TRP A 136 3.08 20.18 -7.33
N THR A 137 1.98 20.74 -7.86
CA THR A 137 2.06 21.61 -9.06
C THR A 137 2.91 22.86 -8.83
N SER A 138 3.26 23.16 -7.57
CA SER A 138 4.06 24.31 -7.17
C SER A 138 5.52 23.97 -6.84
N ILE A 139 5.91 22.68 -6.84
CA ILE A 139 7.25 22.22 -6.45
C ILE A 139 8.06 21.83 -7.71
N SER A 140 9.27 22.37 -7.83
CA SER A 140 10.14 22.15 -8.99
C SER A 140 10.79 20.75 -8.96
N PRO A 141 10.78 19.94 -10.05
CA PRO A 141 11.19 18.52 -10.04
C PRO A 141 12.68 18.21 -9.82
N LEU A 142 13.52 19.20 -9.52
CA LEU A 142 14.98 19.08 -9.56
C LEU A 142 15.63 18.37 -8.35
N ALA A 143 14.86 17.97 -7.34
CA ALA A 143 15.40 17.28 -6.18
C ALA A 143 15.43 15.75 -6.40
N LEU A 144 16.51 15.25 -6.99
CA LEU A 144 16.85 13.82 -6.93
C LEU A 144 17.25 13.49 -5.48
N MET A 145 16.36 12.88 -4.72
CA MET A 145 16.59 12.44 -3.34
C MET A 145 16.84 10.92 -3.28
N PRO A 146 17.59 10.43 -2.28
CA PRO A 146 17.92 9.02 -2.16
C PRO A 146 16.67 8.13 -2.06
N PRO A 147 16.77 6.85 -2.47
CA PRO A 147 15.65 5.91 -2.38
C PRO A 147 15.18 5.77 -0.93
N CYS A 148 13.88 5.53 -0.75
CA CYS A 148 13.29 5.42 0.58
C CYS A 148 14.06 4.40 1.46
N PRO A 149 14.35 4.74 2.72
CA PRO A 149 15.01 3.81 3.63
C PRO A 149 14.17 2.54 3.78
N ARG A 150 14.80 1.40 3.46
CA ARG A 150 14.28 0.07 3.76
C ARG A 150 15.31 -0.61 4.64
N ASN A 151 14.87 -1.29 5.68
CA ASN A 151 15.74 -2.24 6.37
C ASN A 151 16.20 -3.28 5.35
N ARG A 152 17.50 -3.26 5.03
CA ARG A 152 18.17 -4.38 4.38
C ARG A 152 17.90 -5.59 5.29
N VAL A 153 17.48 -6.71 4.73
CA VAL A 153 17.29 -7.96 5.48
C VAL A 153 18.60 -8.28 6.18
N GLU A 154 18.74 -7.88 7.45
CA GLU A 154 19.77 -8.36 8.35
C GLU A 154 19.24 -9.66 8.94
N THR A 155 19.79 -10.78 8.45
CA THR A 155 19.87 -12.00 9.23
C THR A 155 20.63 -11.66 10.52
N ASP A 156 19.92 -11.40 11.61
CA ASP A 156 20.15 -12.00 12.93
C ASP A 156 19.28 -11.39 14.04
N ALA A 157 18.75 -12.29 14.88
CA ALA A 157 18.34 -12.13 16.28
C ALA A 157 17.15 -11.20 16.66
N ILE A 158 16.00 -11.84 16.83
CA ILE A 158 14.97 -11.68 17.89
C ILE A 158 15.03 -10.35 18.69
N ARG A 159 14.11 -9.44 18.36
CA ARG A 159 13.35 -8.67 19.36
C ARG A 159 11.86 -8.86 19.07
N LEU A 160 11.19 -9.59 19.97
CA LEU A 160 9.74 -9.66 20.05
C LEU A 160 9.21 -8.28 20.48
N GLY A 161 8.99 -7.41 19.50
CA GLY A 161 8.15 -6.21 19.63
C GLY A 161 6.71 -6.62 19.31
N GLN A 162 5.83 -6.47 20.30
CA GLN A 162 4.45 -6.93 20.29
C GLN A 162 3.67 -6.33 19.11
N GLY A 163 3.04 -7.19 18.32
CA GLY A 163 2.17 -6.83 17.20
C GLY A 163 0.98 -5.99 17.68
N CYS A 164 1.02 -4.69 17.40
CA CYS A 164 0.03 -3.73 17.91
C CYS A 164 -1.40 -3.96 17.39
N CYS A 165 -1.58 -4.78 16.35
CA CYS A 165 -2.90 -5.07 15.80
C CYS A 165 -3.16 -6.59 15.62
N SER A 166 -2.52 -7.45 16.44
CA SER A 166 -2.84 -8.88 16.53
C SER A 166 -3.44 -9.21 17.90
N GLN A 167 -4.76 -9.13 18.03
CA GLN A 167 -5.46 -9.98 18.99
C GLN A 167 -6.07 -11.16 18.23
N GLY A 168 -5.50 -12.33 18.49
CA GLY A 168 -6.04 -13.63 18.10
C GLY A 168 -5.37 -14.22 16.86
N TRP A 169 -4.54 -15.25 17.07
CA TRP A 169 -4.65 -16.60 16.48
C TRP A 169 -3.28 -17.29 16.58
N TRP A 170 -3.11 -18.17 17.57
CA TRP A 170 -2.11 -19.23 17.51
C TRP A 170 -2.81 -20.44 16.88
N GLY A 171 -2.41 -20.78 15.65
CA GLY A 171 -2.82 -21.99 14.94
C GLY A 171 -1.80 -22.26 13.85
N LEU A 172 -0.86 -23.14 14.15
CA LEU A 172 0.27 -23.54 13.30
C LEU A 172 -0.18 -23.97 11.90
N GLY A 173 0.52 -23.46 10.89
CA GLY A 173 0.44 -23.87 9.49
C GLY A 173 1.66 -23.35 8.74
N ASP A 174 2.75 -24.08 8.88
CA ASP A 174 4.06 -23.86 8.26
C ASP A 174 3.91 -23.84 6.72
N PHE A 175 4.21 -22.72 6.05
CA PHE A 175 4.35 -22.64 4.59
C PHE A 175 5.74 -22.12 4.24
N ARG A 176 6.72 -23.01 4.41
CA ARG A 176 8.07 -22.83 3.89
C ARG A 176 8.08 -23.19 2.41
N ALA A 177 8.41 -22.17 1.61
CA ALA A 177 9.16 -22.20 0.35
C ALA A 177 9.12 -23.50 -0.48
N ASP A 178 8.49 -23.43 -1.65
CA ASP A 178 8.80 -24.33 -2.76
C ASP A 178 8.92 -23.51 -4.05
N LEU A 179 10.09 -22.89 -4.22
CA LEU A 179 10.53 -22.30 -5.47
C LEU A 179 12.04 -22.44 -5.54
N ASP A 180 12.51 -23.60 -6.01
CA ASP A 180 13.69 -23.72 -6.87
C ASP A 180 14.01 -25.19 -7.13
N ARG A 181 13.70 -25.65 -8.36
CA ARG A 181 14.64 -26.39 -9.21
C ARG A 181 13.99 -26.72 -10.54
N HIS A 182 14.40 -25.98 -11.56
CA HIS A 182 14.48 -26.50 -12.91
C HIS A 182 15.89 -26.29 -13.45
N LEU A 183 16.36 -27.33 -14.14
CA LEU A 183 17.47 -27.42 -15.09
C LEU A 183 18.70 -28.23 -14.66
N ILE A 184 19.21 -28.93 -15.70
CA ILE A 184 20.31 -29.90 -15.79
C ILE A 184 19.86 -31.33 -15.39
N GLY A 185 19.80 -32.34 -16.25
CA GLY A 185 20.18 -32.50 -17.64
C GLY A 185 20.39 -34.00 -17.92
N LEU A 186 20.08 -34.41 -19.15
CA LEU A 186 20.54 -35.61 -19.87
C LEU A 186 19.94 -37.01 -19.53
N ARG A 187 19.47 -37.66 -20.61
CA ARG A 187 18.92 -39.03 -20.79
C ARG A 187 20.02 -40.12 -20.69
N PRO A 188 19.80 -41.37 -21.17
CA PRO A 188 18.87 -42.44 -20.79
C PRO A 188 19.64 -43.75 -20.47
N GLN A 189 18.97 -44.82 -19.99
CA GLN A 189 19.39 -46.19 -20.31
C GLN A 189 18.17 -47.10 -20.54
N HIS A 190 17.94 -47.41 -21.81
CA HIS A 190 17.76 -48.76 -22.33
C HIS A 190 18.73 -48.91 -23.51
#